data_AF-A0A2E6GMX7-F1
#
_entry.id   AF-A0A2E6GMX7-F1
#
_cell.length_a   1.000
_cell.length_b   1.000
_cell.length_c   1.000
_cell.angle_alpha   90.00
_cell.angle_beta   90.00
_cell.angle_gamma   90.00
#
_symmetry.space_group_name_H-M   'P 1'
#
loop_
_entity.id
_entity.type
_entity.pdbx_description
1 polymer ?
#
loop_
_entity_poly.entity_id
_entity_poly.type
_entity_poly.pdbx_seq_one_letter_code
_entity_poly.pdbx_strand_id
1 'polypeptide(L)'
;MKSNVDRRSDVQADDKPSRPKNSQRSIQSTKIAADENRYKVQIAAYRYEENATKGLYLYNNMFLEQPLKFELLARVKESGAKKQINYRLRTQQMLKKQQAGEFCALIRSRGADCIVIRHNRRMWRSSA
;
A
#
# COMPACT_ATOMS: atom_id res chain seq x y z
N MET A 1 1.76 44.61 68.77
CA MET A 1 0.50 45.20 68.26
C MET A 1 -0.15 44.21 67.32
N LYS A 2 -1.39 43.77 67.64
CA LYS A 2 -2.43 43.16 66.76
C LYS A 2 -2.06 41.85 66.04
N SER A 3 -2.87 40.79 65.95
CA SER A 3 -4.18 40.39 66.47
C SER A 3 -4.38 38.91 66.09
N ASN A 4 -5.25 38.22 66.84
CA ASN A 4 -5.83 36.89 66.60
C ASN A 4 -6.27 36.61 65.14
N VAL A 5 -6.50 35.33 64.81
CA VAL A 5 -7.86 34.76 64.54
C VAL A 5 -7.76 33.25 64.23
N ASP A 6 -8.38 32.46 65.10
CA ASP A 6 -8.89 31.10 64.86
C ASP A 6 -9.88 31.04 63.69
N ARG A 7 -9.89 29.94 62.93
CA ARG A 7 -11.15 29.33 62.44
C ARG A 7 -10.95 27.93 61.84
N ARG A 8 -11.67 26.98 62.46
CA ARG A 8 -12.10 25.67 61.94
C ARG A 8 -12.84 25.79 60.60
N SER A 9 -12.81 24.73 59.79
CA SER A 9 -14.00 24.16 59.15
C SER A 9 -13.67 22.83 58.46
N ASP A 10 -14.32 21.77 58.95
CA ASP A 10 -14.57 20.50 58.28
C ASP A 10 -15.25 20.68 56.92
N VAL A 11 -14.84 19.90 55.91
CA VAL A 11 -15.69 19.52 54.77
C VAL A 11 -15.34 18.08 54.35
N GLN A 12 -16.24 17.16 54.68
CA GLN A 12 -16.37 15.86 54.03
C GLN A 12 -16.95 16.04 52.63
N ALA A 13 -16.43 15.30 51.65
CA ALA A 13 -17.09 15.09 50.36
C ALA A 13 -16.75 13.71 49.79
N ASP A 14 -17.72 12.81 49.94
CA ASP A 14 -18.30 11.88 48.98
C ASP A 14 -17.44 10.98 48.07
N ASP A 15 -17.70 9.71 48.32
CA ASP A 15 -17.52 8.48 47.56
C ASP A 15 -18.03 8.57 46.10
N LYS A 16 -17.24 8.08 45.13
CA LYS A 16 -17.75 7.57 43.85
C LYS A 16 -16.89 6.39 43.35
N PRO A 17 -17.46 5.18 43.17
CA PRO A 17 -16.79 4.07 42.52
C PRO A 17 -16.77 4.24 41.00
N SER A 18 -15.58 4.43 40.44
CA SER A 18 -15.33 4.43 39.00
C SER A 18 -15.44 3.01 38.41
N ARG A 19 -16.53 2.78 37.68
CA ARG A 19 -16.82 1.63 36.82
C ARG A 19 -15.68 1.38 35.80
N PRO A 20 -15.02 0.21 35.75
CA PRO A 20 -14.07 -0.10 34.68
C PRO A 20 -14.84 -0.32 33.38
N LYS A 21 -14.67 0.61 32.41
CA LYS A 21 -15.18 0.45 31.05
C LYS A 21 -14.31 -0.57 30.32
N ASN A 22 -14.97 -1.66 29.94
CA ASN A 22 -14.58 -2.71 29.03
C ASN A 22 -13.69 -2.19 27.86
N SER A 23 -12.37 -2.39 27.98
CA SER A 23 -11.37 -2.06 26.98
C SER A 23 -11.07 -3.29 26.12
N GLN A 24 -12.06 -3.70 25.33
CA GLN A 24 -11.91 -4.76 24.33
C GLN A 24 -12.21 -4.17 22.94
N ARG A 25 -11.28 -3.40 22.37
CA ARG A 25 -11.30 -3.03 20.95
C ARG A 25 -9.97 -2.41 20.51
N SER A 26 -8.91 -3.20 20.36
CA SER A 26 -7.78 -2.82 19.48
C SER A 26 -6.78 -3.96 19.26
N ILE A 27 -7.17 -5.02 18.56
CA ILE A 27 -6.18 -6.01 18.05
C ILE A 27 -6.57 -6.43 16.63
N GLN A 28 -6.84 -5.47 15.73
CA GLN A 28 -7.04 -5.80 14.29
C GLN A 28 -6.38 -4.80 13.31
N SER A 29 -5.73 -3.72 13.79
CA SER A 29 -5.19 -2.67 12.89
C SER A 29 -3.76 -2.91 12.38
N THR A 30 -3.03 -3.93 12.83
CA THR A 30 -1.60 -4.08 12.45
C THR A 30 -1.35 -4.86 11.15
N LYS A 31 -2.33 -5.61 10.61
CA LYS A 31 -2.13 -6.36 9.36
C LYS A 31 -2.22 -5.51 8.08
N ILE A 32 -2.89 -4.36 8.11
CA ILE A 32 -3.06 -3.51 6.92
C ILE A 32 -1.81 -2.65 6.67
N ALA A 33 -1.14 -2.19 7.74
CA ALA A 33 0.01 -1.29 7.64
C ALA A 33 1.25 -1.93 6.96
N ALA A 34 1.43 -3.25 7.06
CA ALA A 34 2.55 -3.94 6.42
C ALA A 34 2.39 -4.07 4.88
N ASP A 35 1.17 -3.90 4.36
CA ASP A 35 0.89 -3.95 2.93
C ASP A 35 0.98 -2.60 2.23
N GLU A 36 1.04 -1.54 3.04
CA GLU A 36 0.93 -0.19 2.56
C GLU A 36 2.21 0.31 1.89
N ASN A 37 3.39 -0.26 2.12
CA ASN A 37 4.64 0.26 1.56
C ASN A 37 5.26 -0.61 0.46
N ARG A 38 4.42 -1.29 -0.34
CA ARG A 38 4.91 -2.10 -1.47
C ARG A 38 4.95 -1.28 -2.76
N TYR A 39 6.14 -1.21 -3.34
CA TYR A 39 6.39 -0.53 -4.61
C TYR A 39 6.51 -1.54 -5.74
N LYS A 40 6.05 -1.17 -6.93
CA LYS A 40 6.24 -1.92 -8.17
C LYS A 40 6.64 -0.96 -9.28
N VAL A 41 7.33 -1.46 -10.28
CA VAL A 41 7.58 -0.71 -11.52
C VAL A 41 6.55 -1.16 -12.55
N GLN A 42 5.81 -0.22 -13.14
CA GLN A 42 4.90 -0.47 -14.24
C GLN A 42 5.58 -0.09 -15.54
N ILE A 43 5.53 -0.99 -16.52
CA ILE A 43 6.16 -0.83 -17.83
C ILE A 43 5.14 -0.70 -18.96
N ALA A 44 3.95 -1.27 -18.80
CA ALA A 44 2.92 -1.23 -19.83
C ALA A 44 1.51 -1.38 -19.25
N ALA A 45 0.53 -0.97 -20.06
CA ALA A 45 -0.89 -1.00 -19.75
C ALA A 45 -1.67 -1.38 -21.01
N TYR A 46 -2.58 -2.33 -20.88
CA TYR A 46 -3.33 -2.90 -22.00
C TYR A 46 -4.83 -2.92 -21.69
N ARG A 47 -5.62 -2.83 -22.76
CA ARG A 47 -7.08 -3.01 -22.70
C ARG A 47 -7.47 -4.48 -22.71
N TYR A 48 -6.75 -5.28 -23.48
CA TYR A 48 -7.06 -6.69 -23.75
C TYR A 48 -5.96 -7.59 -23.20
N GLU A 49 -6.37 -8.76 -22.70
CA GLU A 49 -5.48 -9.75 -22.10
C GLU A 49 -4.45 -10.27 -23.09
N GLU A 50 -4.89 -10.61 -24.30
CA GLU A 50 -4.02 -11.19 -25.33
C GLU A 50 -2.79 -10.30 -25.61
N ASN A 51 -3.00 -8.99 -25.74
CA ASN A 51 -1.91 -8.03 -25.95
C ASN A 51 -1.03 -7.90 -24.70
N ALA A 52 -1.62 -8.00 -23.52
CA ALA A 52 -0.88 -7.96 -22.26
C ALA A 52 0.02 -9.20 -22.10
N THR A 53 -0.47 -10.39 -22.47
CA THR A 53 0.27 -11.64 -22.46
C THR A 53 1.43 -11.62 -23.45
N LYS A 54 1.19 -11.15 -24.69
CA LYS A 54 2.25 -10.93 -25.69
C LYS A 54 3.30 -9.94 -25.17
N GLY A 55 2.88 -8.83 -24.57
CA GLY A 55 3.76 -7.87 -23.93
C GLY A 55 4.59 -8.50 -22.81
N LEU A 56 3.96 -9.27 -21.92
CA LEU A 56 4.63 -9.94 -20.81
C LEU A 56 5.76 -10.85 -21.29
N TYR A 57 5.49 -11.65 -22.33
CA TYR A 57 6.49 -12.51 -22.96
C TYR A 57 7.67 -11.70 -23.51
N LEU A 58 7.39 -10.65 -24.29
CA LEU A 58 8.43 -9.78 -24.87
C LEU A 58 9.30 -9.12 -23.79
N TYR A 59 8.69 -8.56 -22.75
CA TYR A 59 9.43 -7.91 -21.66
C TYR A 59 10.22 -8.91 -20.83
N ASN A 60 9.68 -10.07 -20.50
CA ASN A 60 10.46 -11.08 -19.79
C ASN A 60 11.65 -11.58 -20.62
N ASN A 61 11.53 -11.66 -21.95
CA ASN A 61 12.64 -11.98 -22.84
C ASN A 61 13.70 -10.87 -22.94
N MET A 62 13.27 -9.60 -22.97
CA MET A 62 14.19 -8.45 -23.02
C MET A 62 14.99 -8.28 -21.73
N PHE A 63 14.46 -8.77 -20.60
CA PHE A 63 15.04 -8.61 -19.27
C PHE A 63 15.35 -9.96 -18.59
N LEU A 64 15.65 -11.02 -19.34
CA LEU A 64 15.86 -12.39 -18.82
C LEU A 64 16.89 -12.49 -17.69
N GLU A 65 17.95 -11.70 -17.78
CA GLU A 65 19.06 -11.70 -16.80
C GLU A 65 18.70 -11.00 -15.49
N GLN A 66 17.55 -10.34 -15.41
CA GLN A 66 17.17 -9.58 -14.22
C GLN A 66 16.50 -10.48 -13.18
N PRO A 67 16.83 -10.31 -11.89
CA PRO A 67 16.23 -11.11 -10.82
C PRO A 67 14.74 -10.83 -10.64
N LEU A 68 14.27 -9.63 -11.04
CA LEU A 68 12.88 -9.22 -10.95
C LEU A 68 12.14 -9.53 -12.25
N LYS A 69 11.21 -10.49 -12.17
CA LYS A 69 10.31 -10.80 -13.27
C LYS A 69 9.14 -9.82 -13.35
N PHE A 70 8.61 -9.65 -14.55
CA PHE A 70 7.34 -8.97 -14.76
C PHE A 70 6.16 -9.94 -14.54
N GLU A 71 5.05 -9.36 -14.12
CA GLU A 71 3.80 -10.03 -13.81
C GLU A 71 2.66 -9.28 -14.52
N LEU A 72 1.71 -10.06 -15.03
CA LEU A 72 0.44 -9.53 -15.53
C LEU A 72 -0.53 -9.32 -14.38
N LEU A 73 -1.02 -8.09 -14.24
CA LEU A 73 -2.05 -7.75 -13.27
C LEU A 73 -3.36 -7.43 -13.99
N ALA A 74 -4.44 -8.09 -13.58
CA ALA A 74 -5.79 -7.79 -13.99
C ALA A 74 -6.46 -6.85 -12.98
N ARG A 75 -7.31 -5.95 -13.49
CA ARG A 75 -8.16 -5.09 -12.65
C ARG A 75 -9.22 -5.97 -11.97
N VAL A 76 -9.45 -5.75 -10.68
CA VAL A 76 -10.41 -6.58 -9.89
C VAL A 76 -11.85 -6.39 -10.36
N LYS A 77 -12.23 -5.15 -10.69
CA LYS A 77 -13.52 -4.83 -11.30
C LYS A 77 -13.27 -4.22 -12.67
N GLU A 78 -13.74 -4.89 -13.71
CA GLU A 78 -13.80 -4.30 -15.03
C GLU A 78 -14.71 -3.08 -14.98
N SER A 79 -14.20 -1.96 -15.47
CA SER A 79 -15.05 -0.80 -15.68
C SER A 79 -15.79 -1.06 -16.99
N GLY A 80 -17.12 -1.08 -16.97
CA GLY A 80 -17.95 -1.28 -18.18
C GLY A 80 -17.79 -0.20 -19.28
N ALA A 81 -16.83 0.72 -19.11
CA ALA A 81 -16.51 1.72 -20.12
C ALA A 81 -15.57 1.15 -21.20
N LYS A 82 -15.94 1.34 -22.47
CA LYS A 82 -15.29 0.75 -23.66
C LYS A 82 -13.78 1.06 -23.85
N LYS A 83 -13.19 2.01 -23.12
CA LYS A 83 -11.79 2.45 -23.31
C LYS A 83 -10.88 2.19 -22.10
N GLN A 84 -11.27 1.32 -21.19
CA GLN A 84 -10.59 1.15 -19.91
C GLN A 84 -9.37 0.23 -20.01
N ILE A 85 -8.36 0.56 -19.21
CA ILE A 85 -7.19 -0.29 -19.01
C ILE A 85 -7.55 -1.34 -17.96
N ASN A 86 -7.67 -2.59 -18.39
CA ASN A 86 -7.99 -3.72 -17.53
C ASN A 86 -6.75 -4.54 -17.15
N TYR A 87 -5.64 -4.35 -17.87
CA TYR A 87 -4.43 -5.14 -17.70
C TYR A 87 -3.20 -4.25 -17.56
N ARG A 88 -2.28 -4.60 -16.66
CA ARG A 88 -1.04 -3.85 -16.45
C ARG A 88 0.12 -4.82 -16.26
N LEU A 89 1.25 -4.51 -16.87
CA LEU A 89 2.49 -5.23 -16.65
C LEU A 89 3.31 -4.50 -15.61
N ARG A 90 3.63 -5.20 -14.52
CA ARG A 90 4.41 -4.67 -13.41
C ARG A 90 5.41 -5.67 -12.91
N THR A 91 6.47 -5.21 -12.27
CA THR A 91 7.41 -6.09 -11.57
C THR A 91 6.77 -6.79 -10.38
N GLN A 92 7.50 -7.75 -9.84
CA GLN A 92 7.35 -8.18 -8.45
C GLN A 92 7.44 -6.99 -7.47
N GLN A 93 6.91 -7.21 -6.27
CA GLN A 93 6.85 -6.20 -5.20
C GLN A 93 8.23 -5.92 -4.59
N MET A 94 8.51 -4.65 -4.35
CA MET A 94 9.70 -4.14 -3.67
C MET A 94 9.31 -3.41 -2.39
N LEU A 95 10.14 -3.50 -1.35
CA LEU A 95 9.86 -2.88 -0.05
C LEU A 95 10.22 -1.38 -0.01
N LYS A 96 11.15 -0.94 -0.86
CA LYS A 96 11.68 0.43 -0.85
C LYS A 96 11.41 1.11 -2.18
N LYS A 97 10.97 2.37 -2.14
CA LYS A 97 10.78 3.22 -3.32
C LYS A 97 12.08 3.39 -4.11
N GLN A 98 13.21 3.52 -3.41
CA GLN A 98 14.53 3.68 -4.02
C GLN A 98 14.88 2.49 -4.91
N GLN A 99 14.71 1.25 -4.42
CA GLN A 99 14.96 0.02 -5.19
C GLN A 99 14.12 -0.01 -6.48
N ALA A 100 12.85 0.39 -6.40
CA ALA A 100 12.00 0.49 -7.58
C ALA A 100 12.46 1.60 -8.55
N GLY A 101 13.01 2.69 -8.02
CA GLY A 101 13.61 3.78 -8.81
C GLY A 101 14.84 3.32 -9.58
N GLU A 102 15.77 2.64 -8.92
CA GLU A 102 16.98 2.07 -9.52
C GLU A 102 16.61 1.06 -10.62
N PHE A 103 15.65 0.17 -10.36
CA PHE A 103 15.18 -0.79 -11.36
C PHE A 103 14.52 -0.10 -12.57
N CYS A 104 13.73 0.96 -12.34
CA CYS A 104 13.14 1.73 -13.42
C CYS A 104 14.22 2.48 -14.24
N ALA A 105 15.26 3.02 -13.61
CA ALA A 105 16.39 3.60 -14.34
C ALA A 105 17.09 2.58 -15.25
N LEU A 106 17.28 1.34 -14.77
CA LEU A 106 17.81 0.23 -15.56
C LEU A 106 16.91 -0.15 -16.74
N ILE A 107 15.59 -0.15 -16.56
CA ILE A 107 14.65 -0.40 -17.67
C ILE A 107 14.79 0.69 -18.74
N ARG A 108 14.89 1.97 -18.34
CA ARG A 108 15.09 3.10 -19.26
C ARG A 108 16.42 3.04 -20.00
N SER A 109 17.50 2.62 -19.34
CA SER A 109 18.80 2.47 -20.00
C SER A 109 18.80 1.38 -21.08
N ARG A 110 17.80 0.49 -21.09
CA ARG A 110 17.56 -0.51 -22.13
C ARG A 110 16.49 -0.08 -23.16
N GLY A 111 16.08 1.18 -23.14
CA GLY A 111 15.18 1.75 -24.16
C GLY A 111 13.69 1.55 -23.90
N ALA A 112 13.28 1.12 -22.70
CA ALA A 112 11.88 0.95 -22.35
C ALA A 112 11.41 1.99 -21.31
N ASP A 113 10.18 2.45 -21.44
CA ASP A 113 9.58 3.37 -20.48
C ASP A 113 9.07 2.64 -19.23
N CYS A 114 9.12 3.35 -18.10
CA CYS A 114 8.63 2.83 -16.84
C CYS A 114 8.23 3.93 -15.85
N ILE A 115 7.39 3.54 -14.88
CA ILE A 115 6.99 4.38 -13.76
C ILE A 115 6.97 3.57 -12.45
N VAL A 116 7.50 4.17 -11.39
CA VAL A 116 7.42 3.61 -10.03
C VAL A 116 6.05 3.94 -9.44
N ILE A 117 5.36 2.93 -8.92
CA ILE A 117 4.05 3.09 -8.31
C ILE A 117 3.95 2.40 -6.95
N ARG A 118 3.08 2.92 -6.09
CA ARG A 118 2.62 2.23 -4.88
C ARG A 118 1.55 1.21 -5.27
N HIS A 119 1.72 -0.06 -4.88
CA HIS A 119 0.81 -1.12 -5.30
C HIS A 119 -0.52 -1.05 -4.54
N ASN A 120 -1.64 -1.11 -5.28
CA ASN A 120 -2.98 -1.15 -4.73
C ASN A 120 -3.64 -2.51 -5.02
N ARG A 121 -3.62 -3.40 -4.02
CA ARG A 121 -4.19 -4.76 -4.09
C ARG A 121 -5.71 -4.79 -4.23
N ARG A 122 -6.41 -3.74 -3.77
CA ARG A 122 -7.88 -3.66 -3.92
C ARG A 122 -8.30 -3.42 -5.37
N MET A 123 -7.39 -2.87 -6.18
CA MET A 123 -7.67 -2.55 -7.58
C MET A 123 -7.05 -3.53 -8.57
N TRP A 124 -5.89 -4.10 -8.24
CA TRP A 124 -5.11 -4.95 -9.15
C TRP A 124 -4.77 -6.28 -8.49
N ARG A 125 -5.11 -7.39 -9.15
CA ARG A 125 -4.76 -8.76 -8.75
C ARG A 125 -3.82 -9.38 -9.78
N SER A 126 -2.98 -10.32 -9.36
CA SER A 126 -2.21 -11.13 -10.32
C SER A 126 -3.17 -11.92 -11.19
N SER A 127 -2.96 -11.86 -12.51
CA SER A 127 -3.60 -12.77 -13.44
C SER A 127 -2.85 -14.10 -13.35
N ALA A 128 -3.58 -15.19 -13.18
CA ALA A 128 -3.00 -16.53 -13.20
C ALA A 128 -2.52 -16.90 -14.61
#